data_AF-A0A850T1X8-F1
#
_entry.id   AF-A0A850T1X8-F1
#
_cell.length_a   1.000
_cell.length_b   1.000
_cell.length_c   1.000
_cell.angle_alpha   90.00
_cell.angle_beta   90.00
_cell.angle_gamma   90.00
#
_symmetry.space_group_name_H-M   'P 1'
#
loop_
_entity.id
_entity.type
_entity.pdbx_description
1 polymer ?
#
loop_
_entity_poly.entity_id
_entity_poly.type
_entity_poly.pdbx_seq_one_letter_code
_entity_poly.pdbx_strand_id
1 'polypeptide(L)' 'MKLFPAFHDLAGKTVVIVGSGEVASRKGRLVAAAGARPVFA' A
#
# COMPACT_ATOMS: atom_id res chain seq x y z
N MET A 1 -16.15 -15.97 9.87
CA MET A 1 -15.04 -15.18 9.27
C MET A 1 -14.43 -14.32 10.36
N LYS A 2 -13.09 -14.29 10.50
CA LYS A 2 -12.36 -13.51 11.55
C LYS A 2 -11.61 -12.31 10.95
N LEU A 3 -12.29 -11.48 10.17
CA LEU A 3 -11.71 -10.25 9.64
C LEU A 3 -12.55 -9.07 10.10
N PHE A 4 -11.89 -8.04 10.63
CA PHE A 4 -12.51 -6.77 10.96
C PHE A 4 -12.25 -5.79 9.80
N PRO A 5 -13.28 -5.37 9.05
CA PRO A 5 -13.10 -4.39 8.00
C PRO A 5 -12.79 -3.02 8.61
N ALA A 6 -11.77 -2.35 8.10
CA ALA A 6 -11.40 -1.00 8.53
C ALA A 6 -10.95 -0.15 7.35
N PHE A 7 -11.33 1.12 7.37
CA PHE A 7 -10.81 2.13 6.46
C PHE A 7 -9.58 2.78 7.10
N HIS A 8 -8.46 2.75 6.40
CA HIS A 8 -7.21 3.32 6.87
C HIS A 8 -6.97 4.65 6.16
N ASP A 9 -6.66 5.70 6.92
CA ASP A 9 -6.13 6.93 6.36
C ASP A 9 -4.63 6.74 6.09
N LEU A 10 -4.25 6.72 4.81
CA LEU A 10 -2.87 6.53 4.39
C LEU A 10 -2.20 7.83 3.93
N ALA A 11 -2.90 8.98 3.99
CA ALA A 11 -2.39 10.24 3.50
C ALA A 11 -1.05 10.61 4.17
N GLY A 12 0.00 10.79 3.36
CA GLY A 12 1.35 11.12 3.80
C GLY A 12 2.09 10.01 4.55
N LYS A 13 1.48 8.84 4.79
CA LYS A 13 2.12 7.74 5.52
C LYS A 13 3.06 6.95 4.62
N THR A 14 4.21 6.55 5.16
CA THR A 14 5.16 5.68 4.45
C THR A 14 4.67 4.24 4.50
N VAL A 15 4.67 3.56 3.34
CA VAL A 15 4.26 2.15 3.22
C VAL A 15 5.38 1.38 2.54
N VAL A 16 5.89 0.34 3.19
CA VAL A 16 6.92 -0.53 2.60
C VAL A 16 6.26 -1.63 1.77
N ILE A 17 6.74 -1.79 0.54
CA ILE A 17 6.33 -2.87 -0.37
C ILE A 17 7.57 -3.68 -0.71
N VAL A 18 7.58 -4.95 -0.34
CA VAL A 18 8.70 -5.84 -0.65
C VAL A 18 8.47 -6.52 -2.00
N GLY A 19 9.47 -6.47 -2.87
CA GLY A 19 9.47 -7.09 -4.20
C GLY A 19 9.37 -6.11 -5.37
N SER A 20 9.74 -6.58 -6.56
CA SER A 20 9.99 -5.74 -7.75
C SER A 20 9.16 -6.13 -8.99
N GLY A 21 8.22 -7.06 -8.86
CA GLY A 21 7.40 -7.52 -9.98
C GLY A 21 6.12 -6.71 -10.21
N GLU A 22 5.37 -7.12 -11.23
CA GLU A 22 4.07 -6.53 -11.59
C GLU A 22 3.08 -6.47 -10.41
N VAL A 23 3.10 -7.48 -9.54
CA VAL A 23 2.24 -7.50 -8.34
C VAL A 23 2.62 -6.38 -7.37
N ALA A 24 3.92 -6.20 -7.09
CA ALA A 24 4.40 -5.13 -6.23
C ALA A 24 4.07 -3.76 -6.84
N SER A 25 4.27 -3.59 -8.14
CA SER A 25 3.90 -2.38 -8.89
C SER A 25 2.40 -2.05 -8.76
N ARG A 26 1.51 -3.06 -8.88
CA ARG A 26 0.06 -2.89 -8.66
C ARG A 26 -0.27 -2.45 -7.24
N LYS A 27 0.39 -3.01 -6.23
CA LYS A 27 0.20 -2.60 -4.82
C LYS A 27 0.72 -1.19 -4.57
N GLY A 28 1.84 -0.82 -5.17
CA GLY A 28 2.38 0.54 -5.13
C GLY A 28 1.38 1.57 -5.64
N ARG A 29 0.78 1.31 -6.82
CA ARG A 29 -0.26 2.18 -7.37
C ARG A 29 -1.46 2.33 -6.44
N LEU A 30 -1.93 1.23 -5.84
CA LEU A 30 -3.06 1.26 -4.92
C LEU A 30 -2.80 2.16 -3.71
N VAL A 31 -1.66 1.99 -3.03
CA VAL A 31 -1.37 2.77 -1.82
C VAL A 31 -1.00 4.21 -2.14
N ALA A 32 -0.34 4.47 -3.28
CA ALA A 32 -0.08 5.82 -3.76
C ALA A 32 -1.38 6.57 -4.08
N ALA A 33 -2.36 5.92 -4.71
CA ALA A 33 -3.68 6.49 -4.95
C ALA A 33 -4.44 6.79 -3.65
N ALA A 34 -4.15 6.06 -2.58
CA ALA A 34 -4.66 6.35 -1.23
C ALA A 34 -3.87 7.46 -0.49
N GLY A 35 -2.94 8.13 -1.16
CA GLY A 35 -2.14 9.23 -0.59
C GLY A 35 -0.90 8.80 0.18
N ALA A 36 -0.55 7.51 0.17
CA ALA A 36 0.65 7.01 0.83
C ALA A 36 1.93 7.38 0.06
N ARG A 37 3.07 7.23 0.74
CA ARG A 37 4.42 7.30 0.18
C ARG A 37 5.01 5.89 0.12
N PRO A 38 4.79 5.12 -0.96
CA PRO A 38 5.33 3.77 -1.07
C PRO A 38 6.85 3.79 -1.18
N VAL A 39 7.51 2.88 -0.46
CA VAL A 39 8.94 2.58 -0.56
C VAL A 39 9.08 1.12 -0.96
N PHE A 40 9.80 0.85 -2.03
CA PHE A 40 10.05 -0.51 -2.50
C PHE A 40 11.36 -1.03 -1.90
N ALA A 41 11.31 -2.24 -1.35
CA ALA A 41 12.44 -2.94 -0.74
C ALA A 41 12.64 -4.32 -1.36
#